data_AF-A0A7C8REW5-F1
#
_entry.id   AF-A0A7C8REW5-F1
#
_cell.length_a   1.000
_cell.length_b   1.000
_cell.length_c   1.000
_cell.angle_alpha   90.00
_cell.angle_beta   90.00
_cell.angle_gamma   90.00
#
_symmetry.space_group_name_H-M   'P 1'
#
loop_
_entity.id
_entity.type
_entity.pdbx_description
1 polymer ?
#
loop_
_entity_poly.entity_id
_entity_poly.type
_entity_poly.pdbx_seq_one_letter_code
_entity_poly.pdbx_strand_id
1 'polypeptide(L)'
;MACVQDIEVIRYSVSAFYSEHSKDLKTAQSLHEAAVIGLKAIAEDTWHDQETRTICDKQAEFHASRYHLIRSILDDNNCDLPLVLPTTLSAEESINSTLKSERLAIGLEESLLSEYLAKKEEDPDLAVPAQIKNLLDSTTLSTYTLTLDSSLLPKQYTIAVEMDSTNYSYWLNAHPINQPDQTCYRLRANRWGKIQFDNVAFYRATEFVMPCIDIKITPVSSTGDRKLSAMKNRTIEYTTSNNSKPTIETPEIMEKRTWGSQKFTYAGRSFVWITPEGKGAMQLPTLYEVENGVHVGLGVKESGYKVVGNELCWGYFKPGAGASATVTILGAVDQLFEELLLASQMTKMAIFFFGHDI
;
A
#
# COMPACT_ATOMS: atom_id res chain seq x y z
N MET A 1 15.79 -6.80 -21.90
CA MET A 1 15.51 -8.25 -21.89
C MET A 1 16.29 -8.81 -20.72
N ALA A 2 15.62 -9.38 -19.72
CA ALA A 2 16.29 -10.03 -18.60
C ALA A 2 17.06 -11.25 -19.11
N CYS A 3 18.31 -11.44 -18.65
CA CYS A 3 19.06 -12.65 -18.92
C CYS A 3 18.39 -13.84 -18.21
N VAL A 4 18.59 -15.07 -18.68
CA VAL A 4 18.06 -16.29 -18.01
C VAL A 4 18.52 -16.36 -16.55
N GLN A 5 19.74 -15.88 -16.26
CA GLN A 5 20.26 -15.77 -14.90
C GLN A 5 19.44 -14.81 -14.03
N ASP A 6 19.07 -13.63 -14.56
CA ASP A 6 18.25 -12.65 -13.83
C ASP A 6 16.89 -13.23 -13.43
N ILE A 7 16.27 -14.01 -14.33
CA ILE A 7 14.97 -14.65 -14.07
C ILE A 7 15.08 -15.66 -12.91
N GLU A 8 16.17 -16.43 -12.86
CA GLU A 8 16.39 -17.36 -11.75
C GLU A 8 16.63 -16.63 -10.43
N VAL A 9 17.37 -15.52 -10.43
CA VAL A 9 17.59 -14.70 -9.24
C VAL A 9 16.27 -14.14 -8.71
N ILE A 10 15.42 -13.61 -9.59
CA ILE A 10 14.07 -13.13 -9.23
C ILE A 10 13.25 -14.28 -8.63
N ARG A 11 13.30 -15.47 -9.24
CA ARG A 11 12.60 -16.65 -8.71
C ARG A 11 13.09 -17.01 -7.31
N TYR A 12 14.41 -17.02 -7.06
CA TYR A 12 14.95 -17.29 -5.73
C TYR A 12 14.47 -16.25 -4.71
N SER A 13 14.52 -14.96 -5.07
CA SER A 13 14.06 -13.88 -4.21
C SER A 13 12.61 -14.05 -3.77
N VAL A 14 11.69 -14.28 -4.71
CA VAL A 14 10.27 -14.47 -4.38
C VAL A 14 10.03 -15.76 -3.62
N SER A 15 10.63 -16.87 -4.08
CA SER A 15 10.41 -18.19 -3.49
C SER A 15 10.91 -18.27 -2.05
N ALA A 16 11.97 -17.54 -1.70
CA ALA A 16 12.49 -17.49 -0.33
C ALA A 16 11.40 -17.06 0.67
N PHE A 17 10.68 -15.97 0.36
CA PHE A 17 9.60 -15.47 1.19
C PHE A 17 8.36 -16.37 1.17
N TYR A 18 8.08 -17.06 0.06
CA TYR A 18 6.99 -18.05 0.00
C TYR A 18 7.30 -19.26 0.89
N SER A 19 8.56 -19.69 0.96
CA SER A 19 9.02 -20.73 1.88
C SER A 19 8.98 -20.25 3.34
N GLU A 20 9.36 -19.01 3.63
CA GLU A 20 9.18 -18.42 4.97
C GLU A 20 7.70 -18.47 5.39
N HIS A 21 6.81 -18.04 4.49
CA HIS A 21 5.37 -18.03 4.72
C HIS A 21 4.80 -19.43 4.96
N SER A 22 5.28 -20.41 4.20
CA SER A 22 4.93 -21.83 4.36
C SER A 22 5.59 -22.51 5.57
N LYS A 23 6.35 -21.76 6.38
CA LYS A 23 7.16 -22.25 7.52
C LYS A 23 8.23 -23.29 7.16
N ASP A 24 8.61 -23.38 5.89
CA ASP A 24 9.75 -24.18 5.46
C ASP A 24 11.04 -23.37 5.56
N LEU A 25 11.50 -23.18 6.79
CA LEU A 25 12.64 -22.32 7.10
C LEU A 25 13.96 -22.82 6.52
N LYS A 26 14.12 -24.15 6.33
CA LYS A 26 15.34 -24.72 5.71
C LYS A 26 15.41 -24.36 4.24
N THR A 27 14.31 -24.54 3.51
CA THR A 27 14.23 -24.15 2.10
C THR A 27 14.36 -22.63 1.98
N ALA A 28 13.66 -21.86 2.83
CA ALA A 28 13.77 -20.40 2.85
C ALA A 28 15.22 -19.95 3.03
N GLN A 29 15.96 -20.49 4.01
CA GLN A 29 17.37 -20.18 4.23
C GLN A 29 18.21 -20.39 2.97
N SER A 30 18.08 -21.55 2.32
CA SER A 30 18.85 -21.87 1.10
C SER A 30 18.50 -20.93 -0.07
N LEU A 31 17.23 -20.54 -0.19
CA LEU A 31 16.77 -19.62 -1.23
C LEU A 31 17.22 -18.18 -0.96
N HIS A 32 17.22 -17.74 0.30
CA HIS A 32 17.81 -16.44 0.67
C HIS A 32 19.30 -16.39 0.34
N GLU A 33 20.06 -17.45 0.65
CA GLU A 33 21.48 -17.54 0.31
C GLU A 33 21.70 -17.47 -1.21
N ALA A 34 20.94 -18.24 -1.99
CA ALA A 34 20.99 -18.21 -3.45
C ALA A 34 20.64 -16.83 -4.02
N ALA A 35 19.60 -16.17 -3.47
CA ALA A 35 19.21 -14.83 -3.86
C ALA A 35 20.31 -13.81 -3.57
N VAL A 36 20.97 -13.87 -2.40
CA VAL A 36 22.10 -12.98 -2.05
C VAL A 36 23.23 -13.12 -3.06
N ILE A 37 23.63 -14.35 -3.39
CA ILE A 37 24.72 -14.62 -4.34
C ILE A 37 24.36 -14.04 -5.72
N GLY A 38 23.16 -14.33 -6.22
CA GLY A 38 22.71 -13.88 -7.53
C GLY A 38 22.56 -12.36 -7.62
N LEU A 39 21.95 -11.73 -6.61
CA LEU A 39 21.75 -10.28 -6.58
C LEU A 39 23.09 -9.52 -6.49
N LYS A 40 24.06 -10.02 -5.71
CA LYS A 40 25.40 -9.42 -5.65
C LYS A 40 26.13 -9.53 -6.97
N ALA A 41 26.01 -10.66 -7.66
CA ALA A 41 26.60 -10.83 -8.99
C ALA A 41 26.04 -9.79 -9.98
N ILE A 42 24.72 -9.55 -9.97
CA ILE A 42 24.07 -8.52 -10.80
C ILE A 42 24.54 -7.11 -10.37
N ALA A 43 24.67 -6.85 -9.08
CA ALA A 43 25.11 -5.55 -8.55
C ALA A 43 26.58 -5.22 -8.90
N GLU A 44 27.44 -6.23 -9.01
CA GLU A 44 28.84 -6.09 -9.42
C GLU A 44 29.00 -6.00 -10.94
N ASP A 45 28.03 -6.49 -11.70
CA ASP A 45 28.08 -6.51 -13.16
C ASP A 45 27.85 -5.13 -13.77
N THR A 46 28.89 -4.60 -14.40
CA THR A 46 28.90 -3.30 -15.09
C THR A 46 28.03 -3.24 -16.35
N TRP A 47 27.52 -4.38 -16.84
CA TRP A 47 26.58 -4.40 -17.97
C TRP A 47 25.20 -3.87 -17.60
N HIS A 48 24.82 -3.92 -16.32
CA HIS A 48 23.59 -3.32 -15.82
C HIS A 48 23.79 -1.83 -15.51
N ASP A 49 22.73 -1.05 -15.65
CA ASP A 49 22.74 0.36 -15.28
C ASP A 49 22.89 0.54 -13.76
N GLN A 50 23.34 1.72 -13.34
CA GLN A 50 23.63 2.00 -11.94
C GLN A 50 22.40 1.86 -11.03
N GLU A 51 21.20 2.12 -11.53
CA GLU A 51 19.97 1.99 -10.76
C GLU A 51 19.66 0.52 -10.48
N THR A 52 19.66 -0.31 -11.52
CA THR A 52 19.50 -1.77 -11.38
C THR A 52 20.50 -2.33 -10.38
N ARG A 53 21.77 -1.93 -10.48
CA ARG A 53 22.83 -2.40 -9.56
C ARG A 53 22.57 -1.99 -8.11
N THR A 54 22.19 -0.72 -7.87
CA THR A 54 21.85 -0.22 -6.52
C THR A 54 20.63 -0.94 -5.94
N ILE A 55 19.61 -1.23 -6.75
CA ILE A 55 18.42 -1.97 -6.32
C ILE A 55 18.80 -3.39 -5.92
N CYS A 56 19.58 -4.09 -6.76
CA CYS A 56 20.02 -5.45 -6.48
C CYS A 56 20.89 -5.52 -5.22
N ASP A 57 21.78 -4.56 -5.00
CA ASP A 57 22.62 -4.49 -3.80
C ASP A 57 21.78 -4.35 -2.52
N LYS A 58 20.86 -3.37 -2.49
CA LYS A 58 19.91 -3.18 -1.36
C LYS A 58 19.05 -4.41 -1.11
N GLN A 59 18.62 -5.09 -2.17
CA GLN A 59 17.85 -6.32 -2.02
C GLN A 59 18.72 -7.48 -1.51
N ALA A 60 19.98 -7.58 -1.92
CA ALA A 60 20.91 -8.57 -1.41
C ALA A 60 21.14 -8.37 0.10
N GLU A 61 21.28 -7.13 0.58
CA GLU A 61 21.35 -6.81 2.00
C GLU A 61 20.08 -7.26 2.75
N PHE A 62 18.90 -7.03 2.15
CA PHE A 62 17.63 -7.45 2.72
C PHE A 62 17.53 -8.99 2.85
N HIS A 63 17.87 -9.74 1.79
CA HIS A 63 17.90 -11.20 1.85
C HIS A 63 18.98 -11.71 2.82
N ALA A 64 20.14 -11.04 2.94
CA ALA A 64 21.18 -11.43 3.88
C ALA A 64 20.71 -11.27 5.34
N SER A 65 20.00 -10.18 5.65
CA SER A 65 19.39 -9.96 6.96
C SER A 65 18.39 -11.09 7.30
N ARG A 66 17.52 -11.45 6.35
CA ARG A 66 16.58 -12.57 6.51
C ARG A 66 17.27 -13.93 6.65
N TYR A 67 18.30 -14.20 5.85
CA TYR A 67 19.13 -15.41 5.96
C TYR A 67 19.71 -15.55 7.37
N HIS A 68 20.29 -14.49 7.93
CA HIS A 68 20.88 -14.52 9.26
C HIS A 68 19.84 -14.72 10.36
N LEU A 69 18.67 -14.07 10.25
CA LEU A 69 17.56 -14.27 11.17
C LEU A 69 17.08 -15.73 11.16
N ILE A 70 16.80 -16.29 9.99
CA ILE A 70 16.33 -17.68 9.84
C ILE A 70 17.39 -18.66 10.36
N ARG A 71 18.66 -18.42 10.03
CA ARG A 71 19.76 -19.27 10.51
C ARG A 71 19.81 -19.31 12.03
N SER A 72 19.72 -18.16 12.70
CA SER A 72 19.69 -18.09 14.17
C SER A 72 18.52 -18.90 14.74
N ILE A 73 17.33 -18.78 14.14
CA ILE A 73 16.13 -19.50 14.57
C ILE A 73 16.30 -21.01 14.43
N LEU A 74 16.85 -21.47 13.30
CA LEU A 74 17.13 -22.88 13.04
C LEU A 74 18.20 -23.44 14.00
N ASP A 75 19.27 -22.68 14.27
CA ASP A 75 20.33 -23.07 15.20
C ASP A 75 19.79 -23.22 16.64
N ASP A 76 18.84 -22.36 17.03
CA ASP A 76 18.17 -22.41 18.33
C ASP A 76 17.07 -23.49 18.43
N ASN A 77 16.84 -24.29 17.37
CA ASN A 77 15.71 -25.22 17.22
C ASN A 77 14.32 -24.58 17.43
N ASN A 78 14.22 -23.27 17.20
CA ASN A 78 12.95 -22.57 17.14
C ASN A 78 12.39 -22.67 15.72
N CYS A 79 11.07 -22.73 15.55
CA CYS A 79 10.42 -22.79 14.24
C CYS A 79 9.52 -21.58 13.96
N ASP A 80 9.42 -20.65 14.91
CA ASP A 80 8.54 -19.50 14.77
C ASP A 80 9.33 -18.24 14.38
N LEU A 81 9.03 -17.73 13.18
CA LEU A 81 9.50 -16.43 12.74
C LEU A 81 8.82 -15.33 13.55
N PRO A 82 9.56 -14.31 14.03
CA PRO A 82 8.98 -13.19 14.77
C PRO A 82 8.03 -12.34 13.91
N LEU A 83 8.25 -12.35 12.59
CA LEU A 83 7.40 -11.72 11.59
C LEU A 83 7.55 -12.46 10.26
N VAL A 84 6.42 -12.88 9.71
CA VAL A 84 6.28 -13.30 8.32
C VAL A 84 5.93 -12.06 7.51
N LEU A 85 6.73 -11.77 6.48
CA LEU A 85 6.55 -10.58 5.66
C LEU A 85 5.42 -10.77 4.64
N PRO A 86 4.72 -9.69 4.25
CA PRO A 86 3.60 -9.78 3.31
C PRO A 86 4.09 -10.27 1.94
N THR A 87 3.32 -11.16 1.34
CA THR A 87 3.51 -11.74 0.00
C THR A 87 2.18 -11.78 -0.75
N THR A 88 2.19 -12.13 -2.04
CA THR A 88 0.95 -12.44 -2.76
C THR A 88 0.19 -13.63 -2.12
N LEU A 89 0.90 -14.67 -1.67
CA LEU A 89 0.28 -15.83 -1.00
C LEU A 89 -0.42 -15.43 0.30
N SER A 90 0.20 -14.56 1.10
CA SER A 90 -0.43 -14.08 2.34
C SER A 90 -1.67 -13.23 2.07
N ALA A 91 -1.72 -12.52 0.94
CA ALA A 91 -2.93 -11.80 0.52
C ALA A 91 -4.07 -12.78 0.18
N GLU A 92 -3.78 -13.83 -0.58
CA GLU A 92 -4.74 -14.89 -0.92
C GLU A 92 -5.24 -15.62 0.34
N GLU A 93 -4.35 -15.95 1.28
CA GLU A 93 -4.72 -16.57 2.54
C GLU A 93 -5.52 -15.62 3.46
N SER A 94 -5.19 -14.34 3.48
CA SER A 94 -5.96 -13.31 4.20
C SER A 94 -7.39 -13.27 3.69
N ILE A 95 -7.58 -13.35 2.38
CA ILE A 95 -8.91 -13.44 1.76
C ILE A 95 -9.61 -14.75 2.15
N ASN A 96 -8.94 -15.89 1.98
CA ASN A 96 -9.51 -17.21 2.25
C ASN A 96 -9.87 -17.43 3.71
N SER A 97 -9.07 -16.92 4.65
CA SER A 97 -9.37 -16.99 6.09
C SER A 97 -10.60 -16.16 6.44
N THR A 98 -10.73 -14.97 5.85
CA THR A 98 -11.91 -14.11 6.01
C THR A 98 -13.16 -14.82 5.48
N LEU A 99 -13.09 -15.42 4.29
CA LEU A 99 -14.17 -16.22 3.70
C LEU A 99 -14.58 -17.42 4.56
N LYS A 100 -13.62 -18.18 5.09
CA LYS A 100 -13.89 -19.33 5.97
C LYS A 100 -14.62 -18.93 7.26
N SER A 101 -14.43 -17.70 7.71
CA SER A 101 -15.16 -17.14 8.85
C SER A 101 -16.54 -16.59 8.51
N GLU A 102 -17.04 -16.85 7.29
CA GLU A 102 -18.30 -16.33 6.74
C GLU A 102 -18.36 -14.79 6.70
N ARG A 103 -17.20 -14.14 6.71
CA ARG A 103 -17.05 -12.69 6.60
C ARG A 103 -16.68 -12.32 5.16
N LEU A 104 -17.04 -11.11 4.75
CA LEU A 104 -16.68 -10.59 3.44
C LEU A 104 -15.30 -9.90 3.51
N ALA A 105 -14.43 -10.22 2.54
CA ALA A 105 -13.14 -9.56 2.36
C ALA A 105 -13.29 -8.48 1.28
N ILE A 106 -13.01 -7.23 1.64
CA ILE A 106 -13.20 -6.07 0.74
C ILE A 106 -12.31 -6.21 -0.50
N GLY A 107 -11.05 -6.65 -0.33
CA GLY A 107 -10.14 -6.88 -1.45
C GLY A 107 -10.60 -7.96 -2.44
N LEU A 108 -11.28 -9.01 -1.95
CA LEU A 108 -11.88 -10.02 -2.82
C LEU A 108 -13.09 -9.48 -3.58
N GLU A 109 -13.99 -8.80 -2.86
CA GLU A 109 -15.16 -8.17 -3.46
C GLU A 109 -14.74 -7.23 -4.59
N GLU A 110 -13.69 -6.43 -4.39
CA GLU A 110 -13.14 -5.58 -5.44
C GLU A 110 -12.60 -6.38 -6.62
N SER A 111 -11.83 -7.44 -6.37
CA SER A 111 -11.26 -8.28 -7.43
C SER A 111 -12.36 -8.92 -8.28
N LEU A 112 -13.38 -9.48 -7.64
CA LEU A 112 -14.53 -10.11 -8.31
C LEU A 112 -15.40 -9.09 -9.04
N LEU A 113 -15.66 -7.93 -8.42
CA LEU A 113 -16.43 -6.86 -9.04
C LEU A 113 -15.74 -6.35 -10.31
N SER A 114 -14.44 -6.17 -10.25
CA SER A 114 -13.64 -5.68 -11.37
C SER A 114 -13.60 -6.68 -12.52
N GLU A 115 -13.37 -7.96 -12.22
CA GLU A 115 -13.42 -9.04 -13.21
C GLU A 115 -14.81 -9.15 -13.86
N TYR A 116 -15.88 -9.11 -13.06
CA TYR A 116 -17.24 -9.14 -13.56
C TYR A 116 -17.55 -7.93 -14.46
N LEU A 117 -17.17 -6.72 -14.06
CA LEU A 117 -17.41 -5.52 -14.87
C LEU A 117 -16.64 -5.57 -16.20
N ALA A 118 -15.40 -6.07 -16.21
CA ALA A 118 -14.64 -6.25 -17.44
C ALA A 118 -15.31 -7.28 -18.38
N LYS A 119 -15.72 -8.43 -17.86
CA LYS A 119 -16.39 -9.47 -18.66
C LYS A 119 -17.79 -9.05 -19.13
N LYS A 120 -18.51 -8.25 -18.34
CA LYS A 120 -19.84 -7.73 -18.69
C LYS A 120 -19.80 -6.76 -19.87
N GLU A 121 -18.70 -6.02 -20.05
CA GLU A 121 -18.50 -5.17 -21.23
C GLU A 121 -18.42 -6.01 -22.52
N GLU A 122 -17.92 -7.25 -22.43
CA GLU A 122 -17.83 -8.20 -23.55
C GLU A 122 -19.12 -9.03 -23.72
N ASP A 123 -19.77 -9.41 -22.61
CA ASP A 123 -21.02 -10.18 -22.56
C ASP A 123 -22.07 -9.48 -21.68
N PRO A 124 -22.98 -8.68 -22.27
CA PRO A 124 -24.01 -7.94 -21.53
C PRO A 124 -24.98 -8.82 -20.72
N ASP A 125 -25.14 -10.10 -21.11
CA ASP A 125 -26.05 -11.06 -20.46
C ASP A 125 -25.36 -11.87 -19.35
N LEU A 126 -24.10 -11.57 -19.05
CA LEU A 126 -23.33 -12.25 -18.01
C LEU A 126 -24.03 -12.18 -16.64
N ALA A 127 -24.27 -13.35 -16.06
CA ALA A 127 -24.87 -13.45 -14.75
C ALA A 127 -23.96 -12.87 -13.66
N VAL A 128 -24.55 -12.13 -12.73
CA VAL A 128 -23.84 -11.60 -11.55
C VAL A 128 -23.37 -12.75 -10.65
N PRO A 129 -22.07 -12.83 -10.30
CA PRO A 129 -21.60 -13.79 -9.30
C PRO A 129 -22.29 -13.60 -7.96
N ALA A 130 -22.70 -14.69 -7.32
CA ALA A 130 -23.47 -14.66 -6.07
C ALA A 130 -22.75 -13.88 -4.94
N GLN A 131 -21.42 -13.92 -4.94
CA GLN A 131 -20.55 -13.29 -3.95
C GLN A 131 -20.57 -11.76 -3.99
N ILE A 132 -20.89 -11.16 -5.14
CA ILE A 132 -20.90 -9.69 -5.33
C ILE A 132 -22.30 -9.15 -5.61
N LYS A 133 -23.33 -10.01 -5.54
CA LYS A 133 -24.70 -9.63 -5.89
C LYS A 133 -25.23 -8.50 -5.00
N ASN A 134 -24.91 -8.57 -3.71
CA ASN A 134 -25.19 -7.53 -2.72
C ASN A 134 -24.61 -6.15 -3.09
N LEU A 135 -23.49 -6.09 -3.81
CA LEU A 135 -22.83 -4.84 -4.19
C LEU A 135 -23.55 -4.13 -5.35
N LEU A 136 -24.30 -4.87 -6.16
CA LEU A 136 -24.98 -4.36 -7.34
C LEU A 136 -26.47 -4.04 -7.09
N ASP A 137 -27.05 -4.62 -6.04
CA ASP A 137 -28.43 -4.38 -5.66
C ASP A 137 -28.53 -3.08 -4.83
N SER A 138 -28.94 -1.97 -5.47
CA SER A 138 -28.99 -0.61 -4.89
C SER A 138 -29.92 -0.44 -3.69
N THR A 139 -30.79 -1.42 -3.42
CA THR A 139 -31.74 -1.45 -2.29
C THR A 139 -31.23 -2.26 -1.10
N THR A 140 -30.14 -3.00 -1.27
CA THR A 140 -29.60 -3.96 -0.29
C THR A 140 -28.11 -3.79 -0.06
N LEU A 141 -27.54 -2.65 -0.40
CA LEU A 141 -26.33 -2.20 0.29
C LEU A 141 -26.69 -2.01 1.76
N SER A 142 -26.78 -3.12 2.49
CA SER A 142 -26.65 -3.14 3.93
C SER A 142 -25.37 -2.36 4.14
N THR A 143 -25.50 -1.22 4.80
CA THR A 143 -24.36 -0.53 5.39
C THR A 143 -23.53 -1.65 6.00
N TYR A 144 -22.31 -1.86 5.49
CA TYR A 144 -21.42 -2.80 6.11
C TYR A 144 -21.14 -2.15 7.45
N THR A 145 -21.98 -2.47 8.44
CA THR A 145 -21.65 -2.19 9.81
C THR A 145 -20.44 -3.08 9.94
N LEU A 146 -19.27 -2.45 9.86
CA LEU A 146 -17.98 -3.05 10.13
C LEU A 146 -18.11 -3.65 11.54
N THR A 147 -18.71 -4.83 11.59
CA THR A 147 -18.41 -5.88 12.53
C THR A 147 -17.12 -6.54 12.04
N LEU A 148 -16.19 -5.70 11.52
CA LEU A 148 -14.78 -5.93 11.68
C LEU A 148 -14.61 -6.30 13.13
N ASP A 149 -13.99 -7.44 13.32
CA ASP A 149 -13.84 -8.02 14.62
C ASP A 149 -13.06 -7.06 15.49
N SER A 150 -13.76 -6.37 16.40
CA SER A 150 -13.15 -5.38 17.27
C SER A 150 -12.18 -6.03 18.25
N SER A 151 -12.15 -7.36 18.33
CA SER A 151 -11.12 -8.09 19.06
C SER A 151 -9.78 -8.18 18.31
N LEU A 152 -9.76 -7.98 16.99
CA LEU A 152 -8.52 -7.96 16.22
C LEU A 152 -7.79 -6.63 16.42
N LEU A 153 -6.53 -6.72 16.82
CA LEU A 153 -5.71 -5.55 17.09
C LEU A 153 -5.42 -4.79 15.78
N PRO A 154 -5.45 -3.45 15.81
CA PRO A 154 -5.01 -2.63 14.69
C PRO A 154 -3.56 -2.92 14.30
N LYS A 155 -3.27 -2.87 12.99
CA LYS A 155 -1.91 -2.91 12.47
C LYS A 155 -1.32 -1.51 12.52
N GLN A 156 -0.10 -1.39 13.02
CA GLN A 156 0.57 -0.10 13.17
C GLN A 156 1.93 -0.12 12.52
N TYR A 157 2.20 0.91 11.71
CA TYR A 157 3.43 1.09 10.96
C TYR A 157 4.09 2.41 11.30
N THR A 158 5.40 2.39 11.53
CA THR A 158 6.27 3.56 11.47
C THR A 158 6.76 3.70 10.03
N ILE A 159 6.62 4.90 9.47
CA ILE A 159 7.10 5.23 8.13
C ILE A 159 8.46 5.93 8.25
N ALA A 160 9.51 5.22 7.83
CA ALA A 160 10.84 5.77 7.68
C ALA A 160 11.03 6.33 6.28
N VAL A 161 11.84 7.37 6.14
CA VAL A 161 12.14 8.00 4.86
C VAL A 161 13.63 7.88 4.57
N GLU A 162 13.95 7.36 3.40
CA GLU A 162 15.30 7.31 2.85
C GLU A 162 15.35 8.10 1.54
N MET A 163 16.43 8.85 1.34
CA MET A 163 16.68 9.59 0.11
C MET A 163 17.86 8.94 -0.61
N ASP A 164 17.65 8.53 -1.86
CA ASP A 164 18.74 8.16 -2.74
C ASP A 164 19.25 9.41 -3.46
N SER A 165 20.41 9.90 -3.01
CA SER A 165 21.03 11.11 -3.55
C SER A 165 21.48 10.96 -4.99
N THR A 166 21.68 9.74 -5.49
CA THR A 166 22.17 9.49 -6.85
C THR A 166 21.07 9.61 -7.90
N ASN A 167 19.86 9.18 -7.58
CA ASN A 167 18.74 9.08 -8.53
C ASN A 167 17.60 10.04 -8.25
N TYR A 168 17.73 10.93 -7.25
CA TYR A 168 16.64 11.79 -6.77
C TYR A 168 15.35 11.00 -6.47
N SER A 169 15.51 9.75 -6.02
CA SER A 169 14.40 8.89 -5.64
C SER A 169 14.24 8.89 -4.13
N TYR A 170 13.01 9.04 -3.68
CA TYR A 170 12.62 8.96 -2.28
C TYR A 170 11.97 7.61 -2.00
N TRP A 171 12.42 6.97 -0.94
CA TRP A 171 11.87 5.73 -0.46
C TRP A 171 11.16 6.00 0.87
N LEU A 172 9.90 5.62 0.95
CA LEU A 172 9.19 5.56 2.22
C LEU A 172 9.05 4.08 2.57
N ASN A 173 9.54 3.69 3.74
CA ASN A 173 9.58 2.30 4.21
C ASN A 173 8.61 2.15 5.39
N ALA A 174 7.66 1.22 5.28
CA ALA A 174 6.71 0.91 6.35
C ALA A 174 7.23 -0.24 7.22
N HIS A 175 7.48 0.05 8.48
CA HIS A 175 7.98 -0.90 9.47
C HIS A 175 6.91 -1.13 10.55
N PRO A 176 6.53 -2.37 10.88
CA PRO A 176 5.64 -2.62 12.00
C PRO A 176 6.22 -2.02 13.28
N ILE A 177 5.39 -1.37 14.12
CA ILE A 177 5.88 -0.71 15.35
C ILE A 177 6.62 -1.70 16.27
N ASN A 178 6.16 -2.94 16.32
CA ASN A 178 6.76 -3.98 17.16
C ASN A 178 8.00 -4.65 16.55
N GLN A 179 8.32 -4.35 15.27
CA GLN A 179 9.43 -4.94 14.52
C GLN A 179 10.09 -3.87 13.63
N PRO A 180 10.69 -2.81 14.22
CA PRO A 180 11.17 -1.65 13.48
C PRO A 180 12.27 -1.97 12.47
N ASP A 181 13.02 -3.06 12.67
CA ASP A 181 14.10 -3.49 11.77
C ASP A 181 13.59 -4.26 10.54
N GLN A 182 12.28 -4.51 10.44
CA GLN A 182 11.68 -5.26 9.33
C GLN A 182 10.81 -4.32 8.49
N THR A 183 11.18 -4.11 7.23
CA THR A 183 10.33 -3.40 6.27
C THR A 183 9.29 -4.35 5.69
N CYS A 184 8.01 -4.01 5.78
CA CYS A 184 6.92 -4.78 5.16
C CYS A 184 6.56 -4.25 3.77
N TYR A 185 6.48 -2.93 3.63
CA TYR A 185 6.10 -2.27 2.40
C TYR A 185 7.02 -1.09 2.09
N ARG A 186 7.15 -0.76 0.81
CA ARG A 186 7.98 0.33 0.34
C ARG A 186 7.24 1.13 -0.72
N LEU A 187 7.35 2.44 -0.66
CA LEU A 187 6.90 3.35 -1.71
C LEU A 187 8.11 4.04 -2.33
N ARG A 188 8.21 3.96 -3.65
CA ARG A 188 9.25 4.60 -4.45
C ARG A 188 8.66 5.79 -5.18
N ALA A 189 9.14 6.99 -4.84
CA ALA A 189 8.79 8.23 -5.52
C ALA A 189 10.02 8.79 -6.24
N ASN A 190 10.05 8.69 -7.56
CA ASN A 190 11.14 9.24 -8.36
C ASN A 190 10.86 10.73 -8.66
N ARG A 191 11.81 11.60 -8.36
CA ARG A 191 11.71 13.02 -8.74
C ARG A 191 12.86 13.42 -9.63
N TRP A 192 12.65 13.46 -10.94
CA TRP A 192 13.68 14.00 -11.82
C TRP A 192 13.58 15.52 -11.93
N GLY A 193 14.64 16.22 -11.50
CA GLY A 193 14.72 17.68 -11.55
C GLY A 193 13.68 18.38 -10.67
N LYS A 194 13.22 19.55 -11.10
CA LYS A 194 12.21 20.34 -10.36
C LYS A 194 10.77 19.91 -10.68
N ILE A 195 10.58 18.78 -11.35
CA ILE A 195 9.26 18.34 -11.82
C ILE A 195 8.45 17.78 -10.64
N GLN A 196 7.13 17.89 -10.78
CA GLN A 196 6.12 17.28 -9.93
C GLN A 196 6.15 15.74 -10.04
N PHE A 197 5.78 15.02 -8.97
CA PHE A 197 5.59 13.57 -9.05
C PHE A 197 4.42 13.26 -9.98
N ASP A 198 4.64 12.48 -11.03
CA ASP A 198 3.64 12.01 -11.98
C ASP A 198 3.31 10.51 -11.77
N ASN A 199 4.33 9.72 -11.43
CA ASN A 199 4.19 8.31 -11.04
C ASN A 199 4.98 7.98 -9.76
N VAL A 200 4.38 7.13 -8.94
CA VAL A 200 4.94 6.54 -7.73
C VAL A 200 4.57 5.06 -7.72
N ALA A 201 5.48 4.20 -7.25
CA ALA A 201 5.27 2.77 -7.24
C ALA A 201 5.31 2.22 -5.80
N PHE A 202 4.37 1.36 -5.45
CA PHE A 202 4.26 0.74 -4.13
C PHE A 202 4.51 -0.77 -4.22
N TYR A 203 5.33 -1.27 -3.30
CA TYR A 203 5.89 -2.61 -3.32
C TYR A 203 5.69 -3.29 -1.96
N ARG A 204 5.46 -4.60 -2.00
CA ARG A 204 5.77 -5.47 -0.86
C ARG A 204 7.29 -5.58 -0.78
N ALA A 205 7.87 -5.55 0.42
CA ALA A 205 9.33 -5.67 0.58
C ALA A 205 9.88 -7.02 0.05
N THR A 206 9.01 -8.02 -0.05
CA THR A 206 9.29 -9.36 -0.58
C THR A 206 9.25 -9.43 -2.11
N GLU A 207 8.66 -8.45 -2.79
CA GLU A 207 8.38 -8.44 -4.22
C GLU A 207 8.92 -7.16 -4.89
N PHE A 208 10.14 -6.77 -4.55
CA PHE A 208 10.76 -5.48 -4.95
C PHE A 208 10.85 -5.22 -6.47
N VAL A 209 10.78 -6.26 -7.30
CA VAL A 209 10.90 -6.14 -8.77
C VAL A 209 9.59 -5.70 -9.41
N MET A 210 8.47 -6.03 -8.77
CA MET A 210 7.14 -5.81 -9.33
C MET A 210 6.31 -5.01 -8.32
N PRO A 211 5.88 -3.79 -8.66
CA PRO A 211 4.98 -3.06 -7.78
C PRO A 211 3.67 -3.83 -7.62
N CYS A 212 3.15 -3.89 -6.40
CA CYS A 212 1.80 -4.39 -6.18
C CYS A 212 0.75 -3.34 -6.53
N ILE A 213 1.11 -2.03 -6.49
CA ILE A 213 0.27 -0.90 -6.89
C ILE A 213 1.11 0.14 -7.66
N ASP A 214 0.69 0.49 -8.87
CA ASP A 214 1.17 1.66 -9.64
C ASP A 214 0.28 2.86 -9.36
N ILE A 215 0.88 4.03 -9.11
CA ILE A 215 0.17 5.20 -8.58
C ILE A 215 0.43 6.42 -9.46
N LYS A 216 -0.60 6.87 -10.18
CA LYS A 216 -0.54 8.08 -10.99
C LYS A 216 -1.10 9.28 -10.24
N ILE A 217 -0.36 10.38 -10.28
CA ILE A 217 -0.70 11.60 -9.56
C ILE A 217 -1.00 12.71 -10.57
N THR A 218 -2.20 13.28 -10.50
CA THR A 218 -2.56 14.40 -11.37
C THR A 218 -1.73 15.64 -10.99
N PRO A 219 -1.05 16.29 -11.96
CA PRO A 219 -0.28 17.50 -11.68
C PRO A 219 -1.19 18.67 -11.28
N VAL A 220 -0.64 19.57 -10.48
CA VAL A 220 -1.33 20.80 -10.03
C VAL A 220 -0.69 22.03 -10.65
N SER A 221 -1.46 23.11 -10.79
CA SER A 221 -0.92 24.41 -11.21
C SER A 221 0.17 24.88 -10.24
N SER A 222 1.31 25.34 -10.77
CA SER A 222 2.39 25.89 -9.95
C SER A 222 1.89 27.04 -9.09
N THR A 223 2.34 27.12 -7.84
CA THR A 223 2.03 28.24 -6.95
C THR A 223 3.22 29.16 -6.69
N GLY A 224 4.41 28.76 -7.15
CA GLY A 224 5.68 29.40 -6.77
C GLY A 224 6.07 29.14 -5.31
N ASP A 225 5.30 28.34 -4.57
CA ASP A 225 5.57 27.94 -3.19
C ASP A 225 5.40 26.44 -3.03
N ARG A 226 6.54 25.76 -2.86
CA ARG A 226 6.62 24.29 -2.68
C ARG A 226 5.70 23.78 -1.56
N LYS A 227 5.56 24.52 -0.45
CA LYS A 227 4.72 24.10 0.68
C LYS A 227 3.24 24.24 0.34
N LEU A 228 2.85 25.31 -0.34
CA LEU A 228 1.45 25.50 -0.75
C LEU A 228 1.05 24.49 -1.82
N SER A 229 1.92 24.23 -2.80
CA SER A 229 1.67 23.22 -3.83
C SER A 229 1.60 21.81 -3.27
N ALA A 230 2.38 21.47 -2.25
CA ALA A 230 2.27 20.17 -1.56
C ALA A 230 0.93 19.97 -0.84
N MET A 231 0.21 21.06 -0.56
CA MET A 231 -1.07 21.08 0.17
C MET A 231 -2.28 21.23 -0.76
N LYS A 232 -2.08 21.26 -2.09
CA LYS A 232 -3.17 21.30 -3.06
C LYS A 232 -3.83 19.92 -3.20
N ASN A 233 -5.15 19.93 -3.28
CA ASN A 233 -5.93 18.78 -3.70
C ASN A 233 -5.60 18.36 -5.14
N ARG A 234 -5.58 17.05 -5.38
CA ARG A 234 -5.37 16.46 -6.70
C ARG A 234 -5.99 15.06 -6.75
N THR A 235 -6.27 14.61 -7.96
CA THR A 235 -6.69 13.23 -8.19
C THR A 235 -5.49 12.30 -8.13
N ILE A 236 -5.64 11.17 -7.44
CA ILE A 236 -4.65 10.10 -7.37
C ILE A 236 -5.32 8.81 -7.83
N GLU A 237 -4.69 8.13 -8.77
CA GLU A 237 -5.17 6.90 -9.39
C GLU A 237 -4.27 5.75 -8.96
N TYR A 238 -4.86 4.70 -8.38
CA TYR A 238 -4.16 3.51 -7.90
C TYR A 238 -4.55 2.32 -8.76
N THR A 239 -3.59 1.75 -9.48
CA THR A 239 -3.77 0.55 -10.30
C THR A 239 -3.12 -0.63 -9.60
N THR A 240 -3.93 -1.56 -9.11
CA THR A 240 -3.42 -2.77 -8.45
C THR A 240 -3.14 -3.86 -9.49
N SER A 241 -2.15 -4.71 -9.23
CA SER A 241 -1.78 -5.81 -10.16
C SER A 241 -2.90 -6.81 -10.48
N ASN A 242 -3.91 -6.90 -9.61
CA ASN A 242 -5.05 -7.80 -9.72
C ASN A 242 -6.35 -7.09 -10.18
N ASN A 243 -6.30 -5.81 -10.53
CA ASN A 243 -7.49 -5.05 -10.93
C ASN A 243 -7.28 -4.37 -12.29
N SER A 244 -8.24 -4.57 -13.19
CA SER A 244 -8.27 -3.92 -14.50
C SER A 244 -8.71 -2.46 -14.46
N LYS A 245 -9.46 -2.05 -13.43
CA LYS A 245 -9.95 -0.67 -13.25
C LYS A 245 -9.23 -0.02 -12.07
N PRO A 246 -8.70 1.20 -12.24
CA PRO A 246 -8.00 1.85 -11.16
C PRO A 246 -8.97 2.39 -10.11
N THR A 247 -8.55 2.38 -8.86
CA THR A 247 -9.20 3.12 -7.78
C THR A 247 -8.82 4.60 -7.90
N ILE A 248 -9.81 5.49 -7.96
CA ILE A 248 -9.57 6.92 -8.17
C ILE A 248 -9.97 7.70 -6.91
N GLU A 249 -8.98 8.24 -6.21
CA GLU A 249 -9.18 9.23 -5.16
C GLU A 249 -9.41 10.61 -5.78
N THR A 250 -10.63 11.12 -5.66
CA THR A 250 -11.04 12.41 -6.21
C THR A 250 -11.25 13.41 -5.07
N PRO A 251 -10.69 14.63 -5.15
CA PRO A 251 -10.98 15.67 -4.17
C PRO A 251 -12.40 16.22 -4.33
N GLU A 252 -13.06 16.57 -3.21
CA GLU A 252 -14.40 17.16 -3.23
C GLU A 252 -14.42 18.58 -3.80
N ILE A 253 -13.40 19.38 -3.45
CA ILE A 253 -13.22 20.73 -3.97
C ILE A 253 -11.81 20.83 -4.53
N MET A 254 -11.73 21.06 -5.84
CA MET A 254 -10.47 21.42 -6.50
C MET A 254 -9.97 22.76 -5.94
N GLU A 255 -8.68 22.85 -5.62
CA GLU A 255 -7.97 24.12 -5.37
C GLU A 255 -8.26 24.91 -4.06
N LYS A 256 -8.84 24.31 -3.01
CA LYS A 256 -8.79 24.91 -1.65
C LYS A 256 -7.44 24.60 -0.96
N ARG A 257 -7.02 25.45 -0.01
CA ARG A 257 -5.82 25.24 0.82
C ARG A 257 -6.05 24.07 1.79
N THR A 258 -5.07 23.16 1.85
CA THR A 258 -5.02 21.88 2.58
C THR A 258 -5.60 20.69 1.83
N TRP A 259 -5.03 19.49 2.06
CA TRP A 259 -5.58 18.20 1.62
C TRP A 259 -6.99 18.10 2.20
N GLY A 260 -7.99 18.54 1.44
CA GLY A 260 -9.39 18.47 1.80
C GLY A 260 -9.91 17.04 1.69
N SER A 261 -11.20 16.87 1.88
CA SER A 261 -11.81 15.54 1.78
C SER A 261 -11.57 14.92 0.40
N GLN A 262 -11.10 13.68 0.39
CA GLN A 262 -10.89 12.90 -0.84
C GLN A 262 -11.72 11.64 -0.79
N LYS A 263 -12.53 11.43 -1.82
CA LYS A 263 -13.43 10.29 -1.92
C LYS A 263 -12.91 9.29 -2.94
N PHE A 264 -13.19 8.02 -2.69
CA PHE A 264 -13.01 6.96 -3.67
C PHE A 264 -14.08 5.90 -3.45
N THR A 265 -14.26 5.08 -4.48
CA THR A 265 -15.07 3.86 -4.40
C THR A 265 -14.15 2.67 -4.44
N TYR A 266 -14.41 1.68 -3.59
CA TYR A 266 -13.69 0.42 -3.57
C TYR A 266 -14.67 -0.69 -3.17
N ALA A 267 -14.69 -1.79 -3.89
CA ALA A 267 -15.66 -2.88 -3.77
C ALA A 267 -17.13 -2.41 -3.83
N GLY A 268 -17.43 -1.39 -4.64
CA GLY A 268 -18.78 -0.79 -4.74
C GLY A 268 -19.21 0.08 -3.54
N ARG A 269 -18.30 0.31 -2.58
CA ARG A 269 -18.53 1.09 -1.36
C ARG A 269 -17.87 2.46 -1.46
N SER A 270 -18.41 3.47 -0.79
CA SER A 270 -17.83 4.82 -0.76
C SER A 270 -17.01 5.05 0.50
N PHE A 271 -15.82 5.59 0.30
CA PHE A 271 -14.91 5.97 1.38
C PHE A 271 -14.50 7.43 1.24
N VAL A 272 -14.20 8.07 2.37
CA VAL A 272 -13.70 9.44 2.41
C VAL A 272 -12.54 9.58 3.39
N TRP A 273 -11.45 10.17 2.89
CA TRP A 273 -10.38 10.70 3.72
C TRP A 273 -10.81 12.06 4.27
N ILE A 274 -10.82 12.24 5.58
CA ILE A 274 -11.12 13.51 6.25
C ILE A 274 -9.87 13.98 6.97
N THR A 275 -9.40 15.18 6.65
CA THR A 275 -8.30 15.83 7.38
C THR A 275 -8.89 16.62 8.55
N PRO A 276 -8.53 16.31 9.81
CA PRO A 276 -9.09 17.03 10.95
C PRO A 276 -8.68 18.51 10.96
N GLU A 277 -9.66 19.40 11.08
CA GLU A 277 -9.42 20.85 11.17
C GLU A 277 -8.97 21.25 12.58
N GLY A 278 -7.73 21.75 12.73
CA GLY A 278 -7.22 22.22 14.01
C GLY A 278 -5.85 22.91 13.94
N LYS A 279 -5.68 24.00 14.70
CA LYS A 279 -4.40 24.74 14.86
C LYS A 279 -3.41 23.91 15.68
N GLY A 280 -2.81 22.90 15.06
CA GLY A 280 -1.83 22.02 15.67
C GLY A 280 -1.82 20.58 15.13
N ALA A 281 -2.71 20.24 14.20
CA ALA A 281 -2.91 18.87 13.73
C ALA A 281 -1.74 18.40 12.84
N MET A 282 -0.75 17.84 13.51
CA MET A 282 0.28 16.93 13.00
C MET A 282 -0.33 15.55 12.69
N GLN A 283 -1.43 15.52 11.95
CA GLN A 283 -2.25 14.32 11.73
C GLN A 283 -2.42 14.06 10.23
N LEU A 284 -2.27 12.80 9.85
CA LEU A 284 -2.57 12.33 8.51
C LEU A 284 -4.10 12.28 8.31
N PRO A 285 -4.62 12.32 7.07
CA PRO A 285 -6.06 12.18 6.83
C PRO A 285 -6.58 10.87 7.41
N THR A 286 -7.76 10.90 8.03
CA THR A 286 -8.43 9.73 8.60
C THR A 286 -9.46 9.18 7.61
N LEU A 287 -9.48 7.85 7.39
CA LEU A 287 -10.44 7.19 6.53
C LEU A 287 -11.71 6.79 7.26
N TYR A 288 -12.84 7.05 6.63
CA TYR A 288 -14.15 6.56 7.03
C TYR A 288 -14.89 5.93 5.83
N GLU A 289 -15.72 4.93 6.11
CA GLU A 289 -16.77 4.49 5.18
C GLU A 289 -17.96 5.46 5.28
N VAL A 290 -18.64 5.72 4.17
CA VAL A 290 -19.79 6.65 4.11
C VAL A 290 -20.95 6.06 3.31
N GLU A 291 -22.17 6.49 3.65
CA GLU A 291 -23.35 6.09 2.86
C GLU A 291 -23.28 6.65 1.43
N ASN A 292 -23.52 5.77 0.44
CA ASN A 292 -23.50 6.13 -0.97
C ASN A 292 -24.48 7.28 -1.27
N GLY A 293 -23.97 8.39 -1.79
CA GLY A 293 -24.77 9.48 -2.35
C GLY A 293 -25.45 10.42 -1.34
N VAL A 294 -25.23 10.28 -0.03
CA VAL A 294 -25.86 11.14 0.98
C VAL A 294 -24.86 12.16 1.53
N HIS A 295 -24.98 13.41 1.05
CA HIS A 295 -24.43 14.56 1.75
C HIS A 295 -25.43 15.01 2.82
N VAL A 296 -25.17 14.72 4.09
CA VAL A 296 -25.98 15.23 5.20
C VAL A 296 -25.42 16.59 5.63
N GLY A 297 -26.19 17.63 5.34
CA GLY A 297 -25.97 18.93 5.95
C GLY A 297 -26.16 18.81 7.47
N LEU A 298 -25.10 19.19 8.19
CA LEU A 298 -25.02 19.45 9.64
C LEU A 298 -24.91 18.22 10.56
N GLY A 299 -23.65 17.96 10.96
CA GLY A 299 -23.21 17.10 12.07
C GLY A 299 -22.43 15.88 11.55
N VAL A 300 -21.10 15.92 11.39
CA VAL A 300 -20.07 16.40 12.31
C VAL A 300 -19.07 17.27 11.53
N LYS A 301 -19.01 18.55 11.91
CA LYS A 301 -18.16 19.63 11.39
C LYS A 301 -17.24 19.29 10.20
N GLU A 302 -17.70 19.74 9.02
CA GLU A 302 -16.96 20.13 7.81
C GLU A 302 -16.83 19.21 6.59
N SER A 303 -17.27 17.95 6.61
CA SER A 303 -17.25 17.11 5.38
C SER A 303 -18.61 16.79 4.77
N GLY A 304 -19.72 16.99 5.51
CA GLY A 304 -21.07 16.78 4.98
C GLY A 304 -21.40 15.32 4.62
N TYR A 305 -20.58 14.33 4.98
CA TYR A 305 -20.87 12.92 4.74
C TYR A 305 -21.49 12.26 5.97
N LYS A 306 -22.36 11.25 5.75
CA LYS A 306 -22.82 10.36 6.80
C LYS A 306 -21.85 9.18 6.96
N VAL A 307 -21.00 9.28 7.98
CA VAL A 307 -20.01 8.26 8.35
C VAL A 307 -20.72 6.99 8.86
N VAL A 308 -20.18 5.84 8.45
CA VAL A 308 -20.60 4.51 8.85
C VAL A 308 -19.48 3.87 9.67
N GLY A 309 -19.77 3.51 10.92
CA GLY A 309 -18.82 2.79 11.78
C GLY A 309 -17.67 3.64 12.32
N ASN A 310 -16.55 2.97 12.62
CA ASN A 310 -15.35 3.56 13.22
C ASN A 310 -14.31 3.95 12.15
N GLU A 311 -13.25 4.63 12.58
CA GLU A 311 -12.07 4.95 11.76
C GLU A 311 -11.41 3.68 11.20
N LEU A 312 -11.15 3.67 9.88
CA LEU A 312 -10.52 2.55 9.20
C LEU A 312 -9.00 2.68 9.11
N CYS A 313 -8.52 3.90 8.92
CA CYS A 313 -7.09 4.21 8.80
C CYS A 313 -6.84 5.63 9.28
N TRP A 314 -5.83 5.83 10.12
CA TRP A 314 -5.44 7.14 10.62
C TRP A 314 -3.94 7.17 10.89
N GLY A 315 -3.40 8.35 11.18
CA GLY A 315 -1.97 8.44 11.49
C GLY A 315 -1.52 9.81 11.95
N TYR A 316 -0.27 9.87 12.39
CA TYR A 316 0.34 11.07 12.94
C TYR A 316 1.68 11.32 12.27
N PHE A 317 2.03 12.59 12.08
CA PHE A 317 3.31 12.98 11.52
C PHE A 317 4.08 13.86 12.49
N LYS A 318 5.30 13.45 12.87
CA LYS A 318 6.21 14.26 13.67
C LYS A 318 7.17 15.02 12.74
N PRO A 319 7.06 16.35 12.60
CA PRO A 319 8.04 17.15 11.88
C PRO A 319 9.32 17.39 12.70
N GLY A 320 10.42 17.73 12.02
CA GLY A 320 11.68 18.16 12.64
C GLY A 320 12.86 17.22 12.36
N ALA A 321 13.94 17.37 13.12
CA ALA A 321 15.07 16.44 13.08
C ALA A 321 14.60 15.06 13.56
N GLY A 322 14.70 14.04 12.72
CA GLY A 322 14.10 12.72 12.97
C GLY A 322 12.61 12.65 12.63
N ALA A 323 12.20 13.30 11.54
CA ALA A 323 10.83 13.26 11.06
C ALA A 323 10.36 11.81 10.85
N SER A 324 9.20 11.48 11.42
CA SER A 324 8.63 10.13 11.36
C SER A 324 7.12 10.24 11.26
N ALA A 325 6.47 9.30 10.56
CA ALA A 325 5.02 9.16 10.65
C ALA A 325 4.63 7.80 11.21
N THR A 326 3.46 7.75 11.82
CA THR A 326 2.80 6.49 12.17
C THR A 326 1.50 6.38 11.40
N VAL A 327 1.22 5.19 10.88
CA VAL A 327 -0.05 4.85 10.23
C VAL A 327 -0.65 3.68 10.99
N THR A 328 -1.91 3.80 11.40
CA THR A 328 -2.68 2.74 12.03
C THR A 328 -3.83 2.35 11.10
N ILE A 329 -3.98 1.06 10.87
CA ILE A 329 -5.05 0.46 10.08
C ILE A 329 -5.84 -0.44 11.02
N LEU A 330 -7.17 -0.29 11.00
CA LEU A 330 -8.07 -1.07 11.85
C LEU A 330 -7.86 -2.58 11.63
N GLY A 331 -8.05 -3.36 12.69
CA GLY A 331 -8.00 -4.82 12.59
C GLY A 331 -9.05 -5.37 11.62
N ALA A 332 -8.86 -6.61 11.18
CA ALA A 332 -9.74 -7.32 10.23
C ALA A 332 -9.78 -6.74 8.79
N VAL A 333 -8.95 -5.76 8.47
CA VAL A 333 -8.71 -5.34 7.07
C VAL A 333 -7.85 -6.39 6.37
N ASP A 334 -8.33 -6.89 5.22
CA ASP A 334 -7.57 -7.81 4.38
C ASP A 334 -6.36 -7.12 3.74
N GLN A 335 -5.35 -7.92 3.40
CA GLN A 335 -4.06 -7.37 2.95
C GLN A 335 -4.16 -6.49 1.69
N LEU A 336 -5.07 -6.79 0.75
CA LEU A 336 -5.18 -5.99 -0.48
C LEU A 336 -5.71 -4.59 -0.19
N PHE A 337 -6.73 -4.50 0.66
CA PHE A 337 -7.22 -3.18 1.07
C PHE A 337 -6.18 -2.45 1.94
N GLU A 338 -5.50 -3.15 2.85
CA GLU A 338 -4.39 -2.59 3.63
C GLU A 338 -3.29 -1.96 2.76
N GLU A 339 -2.89 -2.64 1.68
CA GLU A 339 -1.90 -2.17 0.71
C GLU A 339 -2.35 -0.86 0.05
N LEU A 340 -3.62 -0.76 -0.35
CA LEU A 340 -4.19 0.48 -0.91
C LEU A 340 -4.15 1.62 0.12
N LEU A 341 -4.50 1.35 1.39
CA LEU A 341 -4.50 2.35 2.45
C LEU A 341 -3.09 2.88 2.74
N LEU A 342 -2.09 2.00 2.82
CA LEU A 342 -0.69 2.38 3.00
C LEU A 342 -0.17 3.14 1.78
N ALA A 343 -0.45 2.66 0.57
CA ALA A 343 -0.07 3.33 -0.67
C ALA A 343 -0.61 4.77 -0.72
N SER A 344 -1.88 4.96 -0.34
CA SER A 344 -2.52 6.27 -0.28
C SER A 344 -1.85 7.21 0.75
N GLN A 345 -1.67 6.76 1.98
CA GLN A 345 -1.02 7.54 3.04
C GLN A 345 0.43 7.91 2.68
N MET A 346 1.22 6.94 2.24
CA MET A 346 2.63 7.14 1.90
C MET A 346 2.78 8.04 0.67
N THR A 347 1.87 7.96 -0.32
CA THR A 347 1.86 8.88 -1.47
C THR A 347 1.62 10.33 -1.02
N LYS A 348 0.61 10.56 -0.18
CA LYS A 348 0.31 11.88 0.39
C LYS A 348 1.50 12.42 1.18
N MET A 349 2.16 11.58 1.96
CA MET A 349 3.38 11.92 2.69
C MET A 349 4.54 12.27 1.77
N ALA A 350 4.78 11.50 0.70
CA ALA A 350 5.84 11.79 -0.27
C ALA A 350 5.62 13.16 -0.93
N ILE A 351 4.38 13.45 -1.33
CA ILE A 351 3.99 14.77 -1.85
C ILE A 351 4.21 15.86 -0.81
N PHE A 352 3.85 15.61 0.46
CA PHE A 352 3.99 16.57 1.55
C PHE A 352 5.46 16.88 1.88
N PHE A 353 6.32 15.86 2.03
CA PHE A 353 7.73 16.03 2.41
C PHE A 353 8.59 16.56 1.29
N PHE A 354 8.43 16.00 0.09
CA PHE A 354 9.30 16.32 -1.03
C PHE A 354 8.71 17.40 -1.92
N GLY A 355 7.50 17.86 -1.62
CA GLY A 355 6.84 18.95 -2.30
C GLY A 355 6.60 18.67 -3.77
N HIS A 356 5.76 19.51 -4.38
CA HIS A 356 5.21 19.26 -5.70
C HIS A 356 5.07 20.59 -6.45
N ASP A 357 6.13 21.39 -6.47
CA ASP A 357 6.23 22.63 -7.24
C ASP A 357 7.60 22.77 -7.90
N ILE A 358 7.64 23.57 -8.97
CA ILE A 358 8.83 23.97 -9.75
C ILE A 358 9.45 25.23 -9.17
#